data_AF-A0A803J3W2-F1
#
_entry.id   AF-A0A803J3W2-F1
#
_cell.length_a   1.000
_cell.length_b   1.000
_cell.length_c   1.000
_cell.angle_alpha   90.00
_cell.angle_beta   90.00
_cell.angle_gamma   90.00
#
_symmetry.space_group_name_H-M   'P 1'
#
loop_
_entity.id
_entity.type
_entity.pdbx_description
1 polymer ?
#
loop_
_entity_poly.entity_id
_entity_poly.type
_entity_poly.pdbx_seq_one_letter_code
_entity_poly.pdbx_strand_id
1 'polypeptide(L)'
;MWKKVLWSDETKMDLFGLNAKRYVWRKTNTAHHSEHTIPTVKNGGGSIMLWGCFSSAGTGKLVRVDGKMDGAKYRAILEENLLESAKDLRLRRRFTFQQDNDPKHKARATMEWFKTKHIHTLEWPSQSPDLNPIEMLWHDLKKAVHGAITFSHRAM
;
A
#
# COMPACT_ATOMS: atom_id res chain seq x y z
N MET A 1 -10.18 -22.12 2.16
CA MET A 1 -11.06 -21.03 1.70
C MET A 1 -10.27 -19.77 1.32
N TRP A 2 -9.32 -19.33 2.15
CA TRP A 2 -8.54 -18.09 1.96
C TRP A 2 -7.49 -18.07 0.84
N LYS A 3 -7.04 -19.24 0.34
CA LYS A 3 -6.00 -19.31 -0.72
C LYS A 3 -6.39 -18.67 -2.05
N LYS A 4 -7.69 -18.46 -2.27
CA LYS A 4 -8.25 -17.85 -3.50
C LYS A 4 -8.75 -16.42 -3.28
N VAL A 5 -8.38 -15.80 -2.15
CA VAL A 5 -8.67 -14.39 -1.92
C VAL A 5 -7.52 -13.56 -2.50
N LEU A 6 -7.89 -12.57 -3.30
CA LEU A 6 -7.00 -11.53 -3.76
C LEU A 6 -7.24 -10.30 -2.88
N TRP A 7 -6.30 -10.05 -1.98
CA TRP A 7 -6.30 -8.93 -1.06
C TRP A 7 -5.78 -7.71 -1.79
N SER A 8 -6.38 -6.55 -1.55
CA SER A 8 -5.91 -5.28 -2.13
C SER A 8 -6.07 -4.15 -1.13
N ASP A 9 -5.28 -3.12 -1.34
CA ASP A 9 -5.33 -1.89 -0.55
C ASP A 9 -4.48 -0.80 -1.21
N GLU A 10 -4.67 0.45 -0.76
CA GLU A 10 -3.79 1.57 -1.09
C GLU A 10 -2.91 1.96 0.09
N THR A 11 -1.63 2.17 -0.17
CA THR A 11 -0.73 2.71 0.84
C THR A 11 -0.04 3.97 0.38
N LYS A 12 0.11 4.93 1.31
CA LYS A 12 0.99 6.08 1.13
C LYS A 12 2.37 5.72 1.69
N MET A 13 3.39 5.98 0.89
CA MET A 13 4.79 5.87 1.31
C MET A 13 5.47 7.23 1.16
N ASP A 14 5.89 7.79 2.29
CA ASP A 14 6.66 9.03 2.30
C ASP A 14 8.11 8.74 1.91
N LEU A 15 8.67 9.54 0.99
CA LEU A 15 10.04 9.33 0.47
C LEU A 15 11.09 9.89 1.42
N PHE A 16 10.75 10.96 2.15
CA PHE A 16 11.57 11.50 3.23
C PHE A 16 10.70 11.72 4.46
N GLY A 17 11.13 11.11 5.56
CA GLY A 17 10.38 11.08 6.81
C GLY A 17 10.76 9.82 7.58
N LEU A 18 11.84 9.90 8.35
CA LEU A 18 12.18 8.85 9.30
C LEU A 18 11.11 8.82 10.41
N ASN A 19 10.07 8.02 10.23
CA ASN A 19 9.28 7.52 11.38
C ASN A 19 10.03 6.40 12.13
N ALA A 20 11.29 6.13 11.78
CA ALA A 20 12.17 5.29 12.57
C ALA A 20 12.80 6.11 13.69
N LYS A 21 12.40 5.86 14.95
CA LYS A 21 13.11 6.35 16.13
C LYS A 21 14.55 5.82 16.07
N ARG A 22 15.52 6.71 15.85
CA ARG A 22 16.96 6.38 15.99
C ARG A 22 17.41 6.75 17.40
N TYR A 23 18.02 5.80 18.08
CA TYR A 23 18.67 6.04 19.36
C TYR A 23 20.05 6.66 19.10
N VAL A 24 20.38 7.71 19.85
CA VAL A 24 21.67 8.44 19.78
C VAL A 24 22.24 8.52 21.18
N TRP A 25 23.51 8.18 21.34
CA TRP A 25 24.26 8.38 22.58
C TRP A 25 24.85 9.79 22.57
N ARG A 26 24.66 10.55 23.65
CA ARG A 26 25.14 11.94 23.76
C ARG A 26 25.60 12.27 25.18
N LYS A 27 26.45 13.28 25.31
CA LYS A 27 26.86 13.83 26.62
C LYS A 27 25.77 14.76 27.18
N THR A 28 25.74 14.94 28.50
CA THR A 28 24.81 15.87 29.17
C THR A 28 24.91 17.27 28.54
N ASN A 29 23.77 17.95 28.37
CA ASN A 29 23.64 19.29 27.74
C ASN A 29 23.94 19.41 26.23
N THR A 30 24.15 18.33 25.49
CA THR A 30 24.41 18.38 24.03
C THR A 30 23.19 18.07 23.15
N ALA A 31 21.98 18.01 23.74
CA ALA A 31 20.78 17.48 23.09
C ALA A 31 20.39 18.16 21.76
N HIS A 32 20.76 19.43 21.57
CA HIS A 32 20.40 20.23 20.41
C HIS A 32 21.55 20.44 19.41
N HIS A 33 22.70 19.81 19.62
CA HIS A 33 23.79 19.90 18.65
C HIS A 33 23.38 19.24 17.33
N SER A 34 23.87 19.77 16.21
CA SER A 34 23.58 19.27 14.86
C SER A 34 24.01 17.80 14.66
N GLU A 35 25.07 17.38 15.34
CA GLU A 35 25.55 15.99 15.43
C GLU A 35 24.60 15.02 16.18
N HIS A 36 23.60 15.55 16.90
CA HIS A 36 22.66 14.78 17.72
C HIS A 36 21.19 15.01 17.34
N THR A 37 20.94 15.81 16.30
CA THR A 37 19.61 16.08 15.77
C THR A 37 19.49 15.54 14.35
N ILE A 38 18.32 15.01 14.00
CA ILE A 38 18.04 14.59 12.63
C ILE A 38 17.12 15.66 12.04
N PRO A 39 17.50 16.29 10.92
CA PRO A 39 16.62 17.22 10.24
C PRO A 39 15.32 16.52 9.84
N THR A 40 14.18 17.03 10.31
CA THR A 40 12.86 16.55 9.90
C THR A 40 12.28 17.51 8.87
N VAL A 41 11.94 16.99 7.69
CA VAL A 41 11.13 17.76 6.73
C VAL A 41 9.68 17.72 7.18
N LYS A 42 9.14 18.86 7.61
CA LYS A 42 7.74 18.94 8.05
C LYS A 42 6.73 18.85 6.90
N ASN A 43 7.13 19.12 5.65
CA ASN A 43 6.30 19.05 4.42
C ASN A 43 7.14 19.19 3.14
N GLY A 44 8.07 18.28 2.85
CA GLY A 44 8.98 18.46 1.69
C GLY A 44 9.60 17.22 1.06
N GLY A 45 9.33 16.03 1.61
CA GLY A 45 9.90 14.79 1.08
C GLY A 45 9.25 14.27 -0.20
N GLY A 46 8.02 14.71 -0.49
CA GLY A 46 7.17 14.00 -1.43
C GLY A 46 6.75 12.62 -0.90
N SER A 47 5.66 12.13 -1.46
CA SER A 47 5.10 10.83 -1.11
C SER A 47 4.54 10.19 -2.35
N ILE A 48 4.66 8.88 -2.45
CA ILE A 48 4.00 8.11 -3.49
C ILE A 48 2.78 7.41 -2.90
N MET A 49 1.69 7.42 -3.65
CA MET A 49 0.53 6.58 -3.37
C MET A 49 0.63 5.35 -4.25
N LEU A 50 0.45 4.18 -3.64
CA LEU A 50 0.54 2.89 -4.31
C LEU A 50 -0.78 2.17 -4.11
N TRP A 51 -1.31 1.58 -5.18
CA TRP A 51 -2.30 0.51 -5.10
C TRP A 51 -1.58 -0.81 -5.33
N GLY A 52 -1.91 -1.85 -4.57
CA GLY A 52 -1.40 -3.17 -4.86
C GLY A 52 -2.32 -4.27 -4.40
N CYS A 53 -2.02 -5.48 -4.86
CA CYS A 53 -2.75 -6.66 -4.45
C CYS A 53 -1.83 -7.87 -4.27
N PHE A 54 -2.27 -8.85 -3.49
CA PHE A 54 -1.56 -10.10 -3.32
C PHE A 54 -2.51 -11.25 -2.96
N SER A 55 -2.02 -12.47 -3.10
CA SER A 55 -2.72 -13.68 -2.66
C SER A 55 -1.75 -14.63 -1.97
N SER A 56 -2.25 -15.78 -1.50
CA SER A 56 -1.39 -16.83 -0.96
C SER A 56 -0.34 -17.38 -1.96
N ALA A 57 -0.52 -17.12 -3.26
CA ALA A 57 0.44 -17.52 -4.29
C ALA A 57 1.59 -16.52 -4.47
N GLY A 58 1.48 -15.29 -3.93
CA GLY A 58 2.47 -14.23 -4.09
C GLY A 58 1.85 -12.86 -4.33
N THR A 59 2.71 -11.92 -4.74
CA THR A 59 2.35 -10.52 -5.04
C THR A 59 1.73 -10.39 -6.43
N GLY A 60 0.64 -9.64 -6.53
CA GLY A 60 0.09 -9.17 -7.80
C GLY A 60 0.77 -7.89 -8.28
N LYS A 61 0.07 -7.12 -9.10
CA LYS A 61 0.57 -5.84 -9.62
C LYS A 61 0.67 -4.80 -8.49
N LEU A 62 1.68 -3.94 -8.59
CA LEU A 62 1.89 -2.76 -7.76
C LEU A 62 1.88 -1.53 -8.68
N VAL A 63 0.93 -0.63 -8.45
CA VAL A 63 0.62 0.49 -9.33
C VAL A 63 0.81 1.80 -8.58
N ARG A 64 1.59 2.71 -9.17
CA ARG A 64 1.70 4.07 -8.67
C ARG A 64 0.43 4.85 -9.04
N VAL A 65 -0.17 5.51 -8.05
CA VAL A 65 -1.33 6.37 -8.24
C VAL A 65 -0.87 7.82 -8.27
N ASP A 66 -1.12 8.49 -9.39
CA ASP A 66 -0.76 9.90 -9.54
C ASP A 66 -1.86 10.82 -9.01
N GLY A 67 -1.47 11.64 -8.04
CA GLY A 67 -2.34 12.58 -7.35
C GLY A 67 -3.34 11.91 -6.40
N LYS A 68 -4.45 12.60 -6.12
CA LYS A 68 -5.54 12.03 -5.31
C LYS A 68 -6.28 10.97 -6.11
N MET A 69 -6.53 9.81 -5.49
CA MET A 69 -7.36 8.76 -6.07
C MET A 69 -8.85 9.11 -5.91
N ASP A 70 -9.58 9.03 -7.01
CA ASP A 70 -11.04 9.08 -7.03
C ASP A 70 -11.61 7.73 -7.51
N GLY A 71 -12.94 7.60 -7.52
CA GLY A 71 -13.60 6.36 -7.93
C GLY A 71 -13.37 5.98 -9.40
N ALA A 72 -13.16 6.97 -10.29
CA ALA A 72 -12.92 6.71 -11.71
C ALA A 72 -11.52 6.15 -11.94
N LYS A 73 -10.50 6.75 -11.32
CA LYS A 73 -9.11 6.25 -11.30
C LYS A 73 -9.04 4.87 -10.66
N TYR A 74 -9.73 4.67 -9.54
CA TYR A 74 -9.78 3.37 -8.88
C TYR A 74 -10.31 2.30 -9.83
N ARG A 75 -11.44 2.55 -10.51
CA ARG A 75 -12.00 1.61 -11.49
C ARG A 75 -11.02 1.34 -12.64
N ALA A 76 -10.34 2.35 -13.17
CA ALA A 76 -9.35 2.18 -14.23
C ALA A 76 -8.19 1.27 -13.79
N ILE A 77 -7.66 1.48 -12.58
CA ILE A 77 -6.61 0.63 -12.00
C ILE A 77 -7.10 -0.82 -11.90
N LEU A 78 -8.34 -1.05 -11.42
CA LEU A 78 -8.90 -2.40 -11.34
C LEU A 78 -9.09 -3.03 -12.74
N GLU A 79 -9.59 -2.28 -13.71
CA GLU A 79 -9.82 -2.76 -15.07
C GLU A 79 -8.53 -3.26 -15.74
N GLU A 80 -7.43 -2.54 -15.53
CA GLU A 80 -6.12 -2.87 -16.09
C GLU A 80 -5.41 -3.98 -15.29
N ASN A 81 -5.44 -3.92 -13.96
CA ASN A 81 -4.51 -4.68 -13.13
C ASN A 81 -5.12 -5.87 -12.38
N LEU A 82 -6.43 -5.84 -12.10
CA LEU A 82 -7.06 -6.83 -11.21
C LEU A 82 -7.08 -8.23 -11.85
N LEU A 83 -7.61 -8.33 -13.07
CA LEU A 83 -7.73 -9.61 -13.77
C LEU A 83 -6.38 -10.13 -14.23
N GLU A 84 -5.45 -9.24 -14.59
CA GLU A 84 -4.07 -9.62 -14.91
C GLU A 84 -3.37 -10.20 -13.68
N SER A 85 -3.47 -9.53 -12.52
CA SER A 85 -2.93 -10.05 -11.26
C SER A 85 -3.52 -11.42 -10.89
N ALA A 86 -4.83 -11.60 -11.04
CA ALA A 86 -5.47 -12.88 -10.76
C ALA A 86 -4.97 -13.99 -11.71
N LYS A 87 -4.74 -13.66 -12.99
CA LYS A 87 -4.18 -14.59 -13.98
C LYS A 87 -2.73 -14.96 -13.64
N ASP A 88 -1.89 -13.98 -13.34
CA ASP A 88 -0.47 -14.16 -13.01
C ASP A 88 -0.31 -15.04 -11.76
N LEU A 89 -1.15 -14.80 -10.75
CA LEU A 89 -1.21 -15.57 -9.51
C LEU A 89 -1.91 -16.93 -9.66
N ARG A 90 -2.32 -17.30 -10.88
CA ARG A 90 -3.04 -18.55 -11.20
C ARG A 90 -4.27 -18.76 -10.31
N LEU A 91 -4.90 -17.67 -9.91
CA LEU A 91 -6.17 -17.69 -9.22
C LEU A 91 -7.20 -18.14 -10.26
N ARG A 92 -7.56 -19.43 -10.22
CA ARG A 92 -8.58 -20.05 -11.10
C ARG A 92 -9.82 -19.16 -11.19
N ARG A 93 -10.69 -19.40 -12.17
CA ARG A 93 -11.92 -18.63 -12.49
C ARG A 93 -12.88 -18.25 -11.33
N ARG A 94 -12.69 -18.74 -10.11
CA ARG A 94 -13.50 -18.43 -8.93
C ARG A 94 -12.62 -17.94 -7.78
N PHE A 95 -12.07 -16.74 -7.92
CA PHE A 95 -11.40 -16.03 -6.84
C PHE A 95 -12.35 -15.02 -6.20
N THR A 96 -12.06 -14.65 -4.95
CA THR A 96 -12.78 -13.61 -4.24
C THR A 96 -11.87 -12.40 -4.13
N PHE A 97 -12.37 -11.23 -4.50
CA PHE A 97 -11.64 -9.98 -4.40
C PHE A 97 -11.98 -9.30 -3.08
N GLN A 98 -10.98 -8.88 -2.32
CA GLN A 98 -11.16 -8.07 -1.12
C GLN A 98 -10.78 -6.62 -1.42
N GLN A 99 -11.67 -5.71 -1.01
CA GLN A 99 -11.48 -4.27 -0.95
C GLN A 99 -12.20 -3.76 0.31
N ASP A 100 -11.81 -2.60 0.83
CA ASP A 100 -12.48 -1.99 1.98
C ASP A 100 -13.83 -1.34 1.59
N ASN A 101 -14.44 -0.63 2.56
CA ASN A 101 -15.71 0.07 2.38
C ASN A 101 -15.58 1.57 2.09
N ASP A 102 -14.42 2.05 1.61
CA ASP A 102 -14.28 3.45 1.20
C ASP A 102 -15.37 3.80 0.17
N PRO A 103 -16.05 4.96 0.29
CA PRO A 103 -17.04 5.41 -0.68
C PRO A 103 -16.60 5.30 -2.14
N LYS A 104 -15.30 5.51 -2.44
CA LYS A 104 -14.76 5.39 -3.81
C LYS A 104 -14.81 3.95 -4.34
N HIS A 105 -14.72 2.95 -3.46
CA HIS A 105 -14.78 1.51 -3.77
C HIS A 105 -16.21 1.00 -3.93
N LYS A 106 -17.18 1.70 -3.30
CA LYS A 106 -18.62 1.41 -3.39
C LYS A 106 -19.35 2.24 -4.43
N ALA A 107 -18.62 3.01 -5.25
CA ALA A 107 -19.19 3.76 -6.35
C ALA A 107 -20.01 2.83 -7.27
N ARG A 108 -21.19 3.30 -7.70
CA ARG A 108 -22.14 2.49 -8.49
C ARG A 108 -21.49 1.86 -9.72
N ALA A 109 -20.72 2.66 -10.47
CA ALA A 109 -20.00 2.20 -11.66
C ALA A 109 -19.03 1.04 -11.38
N THR A 110 -18.30 1.09 -10.26
CA THR A 110 -17.36 0.04 -9.84
C THR A 110 -18.13 -1.25 -9.47
N MET A 111 -19.24 -1.11 -8.74
CA MET A 111 -20.07 -2.25 -8.34
C MET A 111 -20.78 -2.91 -9.54
N GLU A 112 -21.24 -2.12 -10.51
CA GLU A 112 -21.80 -2.63 -11.79
C GLU A 112 -20.75 -3.35 -12.63
N TRP A 113 -19.51 -2.83 -12.64
CA TRP A 113 -18.40 -3.47 -13.32
C TRP A 113 -18.06 -4.84 -12.71
N PHE A 114 -18.00 -4.95 -11.38
CA PHE A 114 -17.80 -6.25 -10.72
C PHE A 114 -18.87 -7.28 -11.10
N LYS A 115 -20.14 -6.85 -11.16
CA LYS A 115 -21.25 -7.72 -11.60
C LYS A 115 -21.05 -8.19 -13.04
N THR A 116 -20.72 -7.26 -13.95
CA THR A 116 -20.48 -7.55 -15.37
C THR A 116 -19.31 -8.51 -15.59
N LYS A 117 -18.25 -8.39 -14.78
CA LYS A 117 -17.07 -9.27 -14.84
C LYS A 117 -17.20 -10.54 -14.00
N HIS A 118 -18.34 -10.76 -13.34
CA HIS A 118 -18.57 -11.88 -12.42
C HIS A 118 -17.52 -11.99 -11.30
N ILE A 119 -17.06 -10.85 -10.79
CA ILE A 119 -16.10 -10.78 -9.68
C ILE A 119 -16.87 -10.79 -8.36
N HIS A 120 -16.60 -11.78 -7.52
CA HIS A 120 -17.14 -11.83 -6.17
C HIS A 120 -16.31 -10.95 -5.25
N THR A 121 -16.93 -9.96 -4.62
CA THR A 121 -16.30 -9.13 -3.58
C THR A 121 -16.50 -9.74 -2.20
N LEU A 122 -15.46 -9.76 -1.37
CA LEU A 122 -15.55 -10.21 0.02
C LEU A 122 -16.37 -9.19 0.83
N GLU A 123 -17.27 -9.69 1.69
CA GLU A 123 -17.90 -8.83 2.69
C GLU A 123 -16.84 -8.36 3.69
N TRP A 124 -16.78 -7.06 3.93
CA TRP A 124 -15.72 -6.45 4.73
C TRP A 124 -16.31 -5.58 5.84
N PRO A 125 -15.91 -5.76 7.10
CA PRO A 125 -16.24 -4.82 8.16
C PRO A 125 -15.45 -3.52 8.02
N SER A 126 -16.10 -2.38 8.26
CA SER A 126 -15.43 -1.07 8.25
C SER A 126 -14.38 -0.99 9.37
N GLN A 127 -13.35 -0.15 9.18
CA GLN A 127 -12.29 0.11 10.17
C GLN A 127 -11.58 -1.15 10.68
N SER A 128 -11.44 -2.17 9.84
CA SER A 128 -10.79 -3.44 10.20
C SER A 128 -9.50 -3.70 9.40
N PRO A 129 -8.50 -2.81 9.45
CA PRO A 129 -7.23 -3.01 8.74
C PRO A 129 -6.44 -4.22 9.30
N ASP A 130 -6.65 -4.57 10.57
CA ASP A 130 -6.07 -5.73 11.24
C ASP A 130 -6.48 -7.06 10.59
N LEU A 131 -7.62 -7.09 9.92
CA LEU A 131 -8.09 -8.26 9.17
C LEU A 131 -7.47 -8.35 7.77
N ASN A 132 -6.87 -7.27 7.25
CA ASN A 132 -6.29 -7.23 5.91
C ASN A 132 -4.78 -7.56 5.97
N PRO A 133 -4.35 -8.77 5.58
CA PRO A 133 -2.95 -9.16 5.68
C PRO A 133 -2.02 -8.34 4.78
N ILE A 134 -2.53 -7.57 3.81
CA ILE A 134 -1.70 -6.70 2.96
C ILE A 134 -1.01 -5.59 3.77
N GLU A 135 -1.57 -5.21 4.91
CA GLU A 135 -0.95 -4.21 5.80
C GLU A 135 0.41 -4.67 6.32
N MET A 136 0.57 -5.98 6.55
CA MET A 136 1.87 -6.55 6.91
C MET A 136 2.87 -6.45 5.75
N LEU A 137 2.43 -6.69 4.51
CA LEU A 137 3.27 -6.53 3.32
C LEU A 137 3.68 -5.07 3.12
N TRP A 138 2.76 -4.12 3.36
CA TRP A 138 3.09 -2.69 3.29
C TRP A 138 4.13 -2.28 4.30
N HIS A 139 4.02 -2.77 5.53
CA HIS A 139 5.02 -2.53 6.55
C HIS A 139 6.42 -3.03 6.13
N ASP A 140 6.50 -4.24 5.57
CA ASP A 140 7.79 -4.82 5.13
C ASP A 140 8.35 -4.09 3.91
N LEU A 141 7.50 -3.74 2.94
CA LEU A 141 7.90 -2.93 1.78
C LEU A 141 8.45 -1.57 2.21
N LYS A 142 7.74 -0.88 3.11
CA LYS A 142 8.18 0.41 3.64
C LYS A 142 9.54 0.22 4.32
N LYS A 143 9.72 -0.77 5.19
CA LYS A 143 11.02 -1.01 5.85
C LYS A 143 12.16 -1.22 4.84
N ALA A 144 11.94 -2.03 3.81
CA ALA A 144 12.96 -2.30 2.79
C ALA A 144 13.33 -1.03 2.00
N VAL A 145 12.34 -0.25 1.54
CA VAL A 145 12.59 0.98 0.79
C VAL A 145 13.30 2.03 1.63
N HIS A 146 12.89 2.22 2.88
CA HIS A 146 13.56 3.16 3.79
C HIS A 146 15.01 2.73 4.07
N GLY A 147 15.28 1.43 4.18
CA GLY A 147 16.64 0.89 4.31
C GLY A 147 17.51 1.24 3.10
N ALA A 148 16.98 1.07 1.88
CA ALA A 148 17.69 1.38 0.64
C ALA A 148 17.97 2.89 0.48
N ILE A 149 16.98 3.75 0.78
CA ILE A 149 17.14 5.21 0.74
C ILE A 149 18.21 5.66 1.74
N THR A 150 18.19 5.12 2.96
CA THR A 150 19.17 5.47 4.01
C THR A 150 20.60 5.06 3.63
N PHE A 151 20.76 3.91 2.97
CA PHE A 151 22.07 3.45 2.50
C PHE A 151 22.64 4.36 1.41
N SER A 152 21.82 4.72 0.42
CA SER A 152 22.22 5.62 -0.68
C SER A 152 22.72 6.98 -0.16
N HIS A 153 22.03 7.56 0.82
CA HIS A 153 22.43 8.83 1.43
C HIS A 153 23.71 8.79 2.28
N ARG A 154 24.19 7.61 2.71
CA ARG A 154 25.45 7.47 3.46
C ARG A 154 26.66 7.16 2.58
N ALA A 155 26.43 6.77 1.33
CA ALA A 155 27.48 6.44 0.36
C ALA A 155 27.90 7.64 -0.51
N MET A 156 27.27 8.80 -0.31
CA MET A 156 27.67 10.11 -0.84
C MET A 156 28.29 10.96 0.26
#